data_AF-A0A7J8ZNY8-F1
#
_entry.id   AF-A0A7J8ZNY8-F1
#
_cell.length_a   1.000
_cell.length_b   1.000
_cell.length_c   1.000
_cell.angle_alpha   90.00
_cell.angle_beta   90.00
_cell.angle_gamma   90.00
#
_symmetry.space_group_name_H-M   'P 1'
#
loop_
_entity.id
_entity.type
_entity.pdbx_description
1 polymer ?
#
loop_
_entity_poly.entity_id
_entity_poly.type
_entity_poly.pdbx_seq_one_letter_code
_entity_poly.pdbx_strand_id
1 'polypeptide(L)'
;MPGPGPHLMYAMSSGLALTHLTRGRFSPHHTLTYTLNAFFGPDIGSFSEWLTSVLFLDSSVLAFLADSIHHPVYYVLILGLPLCLFYSWASGVLVKRSLLDSVSGVPLSRKQCLLLISAGSFSHFFLDHLFEVNFRDSFFHDMWLIVSDLFIPR
;
A
#
# COMPACT_ATOMS: atom_id res chain seq x y z
N MET A 1 17.98 4.07 0.54
CA MET A 1 16.69 4.49 -0.02
C MET A 1 16.88 5.14 -1.40
N PRO A 2 16.35 4.53 -2.48
CA PRO A 2 16.17 5.20 -3.76
C PRO A 2 15.30 6.46 -3.58
N GLY A 3 15.53 7.50 -4.36
CA GLY A 3 14.70 8.70 -4.29
C GLY A 3 13.22 8.45 -4.63
N PRO A 4 12.36 9.48 -4.48
CA PRO A 4 10.93 9.38 -4.79
C PRO A 4 10.65 9.05 -6.26
N GLY A 5 11.50 9.52 -7.19
CA GLY A 5 11.36 9.22 -8.62
C GLY A 5 11.36 7.72 -8.95
N PRO A 6 12.40 6.96 -8.55
CA PRO A 6 12.44 5.50 -8.70
C PRO A 6 11.23 4.77 -8.09
N HIS A 7 10.75 5.19 -6.91
CA HIS A 7 9.55 4.63 -6.27
C HIS A 7 8.31 4.81 -7.14
N LEU A 8 8.09 6.03 -7.62
CA LEU A 8 6.97 6.36 -8.50
C LEU A 8 7.06 5.58 -9.82
N MET A 9 8.23 5.52 -10.45
CA MET A 9 8.43 4.82 -11.71
C MET A 9 8.19 3.31 -11.57
N TYR A 10 8.72 2.67 -10.53
CA TYR A 10 8.48 1.25 -10.28
C TYR A 10 7.01 0.96 -10.02
N ALA A 11 6.36 1.74 -9.16
CA ALA A 11 4.97 1.50 -8.79
C ALA A 11 4.01 1.77 -9.97
N MET A 12 4.21 2.87 -10.72
CA MET A 12 3.37 3.15 -11.90
C MET A 12 3.57 2.11 -13.00
N SER A 13 4.82 1.74 -13.31
CA SER A 13 5.09 0.74 -14.36
C SER A 13 4.54 -0.65 -14.00
N SER A 14 4.69 -1.05 -12.73
CA SER A 14 4.12 -2.31 -12.23
C SER A 14 2.58 -2.30 -12.28
N GLY A 15 1.96 -1.20 -11.88
CA GLY A 15 0.50 -1.06 -11.97
C GLY A 15 -0.01 -1.07 -13.41
N LEU A 16 0.67 -0.39 -14.34
CA LEU A 16 0.35 -0.44 -15.77
C LEU A 16 0.51 -1.86 -16.34
N ALA A 17 1.58 -2.56 -15.96
CA ALA A 17 1.79 -3.95 -16.34
C ALA A 17 0.65 -4.85 -15.83
N LEU A 18 0.20 -4.67 -14.58
CA LEU A 18 -0.97 -5.39 -14.03
C LEU A 18 -2.25 -5.06 -14.80
N THR A 19 -2.47 -3.81 -15.19
CA THR A 19 -3.59 -3.43 -16.07
C THR A 19 -3.58 -4.22 -17.38
N HIS A 20 -2.42 -4.33 -18.03
CA HIS A 20 -2.28 -5.10 -19.27
C HIS A 20 -2.45 -6.61 -19.05
N LEU A 21 -1.79 -7.20 -18.05
CA LEU A 21 -1.85 -8.63 -17.76
C LEU A 21 -3.26 -9.09 -17.36
N THR A 22 -4.02 -8.22 -16.71
CA THR A 22 -5.40 -8.51 -16.30
C THR A 22 -6.45 -8.09 -17.34
N ARG A 23 -6.02 -7.67 -18.54
CA ARG A 23 -6.89 -7.20 -19.63
C ARG A 23 -7.86 -6.09 -19.17
N GLY A 24 -7.35 -5.14 -18.39
CA GLY A 24 -8.12 -4.00 -17.90
C GLY A 24 -8.94 -4.26 -16.63
N ARG A 25 -9.00 -5.50 -16.11
CA ARG A 25 -9.66 -5.76 -14.82
C ARG A 25 -9.00 -5.00 -13.67
N PHE A 26 -7.67 -4.86 -13.72
CA PHE A 26 -6.93 -3.92 -12.91
C PHE A 26 -6.97 -2.54 -13.57
N SER A 27 -8.07 -1.83 -13.39
CA SER A 27 -8.32 -0.52 -14.00
C SER A 27 -7.41 0.60 -13.46
N PRO A 28 -7.33 1.75 -14.15
CA PRO A 28 -6.39 2.84 -13.82
C PRO A 28 -6.47 3.36 -12.39
N HIS A 29 -7.66 3.34 -11.78
CA HIS A 29 -7.83 3.78 -10.40
C HIS A 29 -7.15 2.84 -9.38
N HIS A 30 -7.07 1.53 -9.68
CA HIS A 30 -6.29 0.59 -8.87
C HIS A 30 -4.79 0.87 -8.99
N THR A 31 -4.32 1.14 -10.20
CA THR A 31 -2.93 1.53 -10.47
C THR A 31 -2.57 2.79 -9.72
N LEU A 32 -3.46 3.79 -9.71
CA LEU A 32 -3.27 5.04 -8.97
C LEU A 32 -3.20 4.78 -7.46
N THR A 33 -4.15 4.02 -6.90
CA THR A 33 -4.14 3.68 -5.47
C THR A 33 -2.92 2.88 -5.05
N TYR A 34 -2.53 1.87 -5.85
CA TYR A 34 -1.30 1.11 -5.64
C TYR A 34 -0.07 2.01 -5.67
N THR A 35 0.02 2.89 -6.66
CA THR A 35 1.14 3.83 -6.82
C THR A 35 1.23 4.79 -5.64
N LEU A 36 0.11 5.39 -5.24
CA LEU A 36 0.09 6.30 -4.09
C LEU A 36 0.49 5.58 -2.80
N ASN A 37 0.00 4.37 -2.58
CA ASN A 37 0.35 3.62 -1.38
C ASN A 37 1.82 3.14 -1.38
N ALA A 38 2.39 2.80 -2.54
CA ALA A 38 3.80 2.46 -2.68
C ALA A 38 4.72 3.69 -2.61
N PHE A 39 4.21 4.87 -2.98
CA PHE A 39 4.97 6.13 -2.96
C PHE A 39 4.93 6.80 -1.59
N PHE A 40 3.74 6.94 -0.99
CA PHE A 40 3.55 7.61 0.30
C PHE A 40 3.63 6.69 1.51
N GLY A 41 3.64 5.37 1.32
CA GLY A 41 3.36 4.33 2.30
C GLY A 41 3.82 4.60 3.75
N PRO A 42 4.89 3.96 4.26
CA PRO A 42 5.38 4.20 5.62
C PRO A 42 5.92 5.62 5.82
N ASP A 43 6.25 6.36 4.75
CA ASP A 43 6.57 7.79 4.79
C ASP A 43 5.40 8.70 5.21
N ILE A 44 4.17 8.17 5.36
CA ILE A 44 3.10 8.86 6.09
C ILE A 44 3.53 9.17 7.53
N GLY A 45 4.47 8.43 8.11
CA GLY A 45 5.04 8.73 9.42
C GLY A 45 5.69 10.12 9.45
N SER A 46 6.61 10.41 8.52
CA SER A 46 7.28 11.71 8.42
C SER A 46 6.32 12.84 8.00
N PHE A 47 5.33 12.54 7.14
CA PHE A 47 4.25 13.48 6.83
C PHE A 47 3.37 13.78 8.05
N SER A 48 3.07 12.77 8.87
CA SER A 48 2.27 12.92 10.09
C SER A 48 3.06 13.65 11.17
N GLU A 49 4.36 13.41 11.31
CA GLU A 49 5.24 14.19 12.18
C GLU A 49 5.28 15.66 11.75
N TRP A 50 5.46 15.93 10.45
CA TRP A 50 5.37 17.29 9.91
C TRP A 50 4.00 17.93 10.18
N LEU A 51 2.91 17.25 9.83
CA LEU A 51 1.54 17.74 9.99
C LEU A 51 1.22 18.00 11.48
N THR A 52 1.73 17.17 12.37
CA THR A 52 1.57 17.33 13.82
C THR A 52 2.40 18.48 14.32
N SER A 53 3.64 18.68 13.86
CA SER A 53 4.44 19.87 14.19
C SER A 53 3.75 21.18 13.79
N VAL A 54 2.84 21.12 12.82
CA VAL A 54 2.03 22.26 12.36
C VAL A 54 0.69 22.37 13.11
N LEU A 55 0.09 21.26 13.58
CA LEU A 55 -1.28 21.22 14.13
C LEU A 55 -1.39 20.95 15.65
N PHE A 56 -0.43 20.29 16.31
CA PHE A 56 -0.51 19.88 17.72
C PHE A 56 0.84 19.95 18.46
N LEU A 57 0.82 20.34 19.75
CA LEU A 57 2.00 20.69 20.56
C LEU A 57 2.58 19.56 21.45
N ASP A 58 2.01 18.35 21.48
CA ASP A 58 2.48 17.26 22.36
C ASP A 58 2.72 15.94 21.58
N SER A 59 3.94 15.40 21.69
CA SER A 59 4.56 14.49 20.71
C SER A 59 4.85 13.06 21.22
N SER A 60 4.52 12.71 22.46
CA SER A 60 4.97 11.45 23.08
C SER A 60 4.20 10.19 22.62
N VAL A 61 2.88 10.29 22.41
CA VAL A 61 2.05 9.16 21.95
C VAL A 61 2.30 8.85 20.47
N LEU A 62 2.70 9.86 19.70
CA LEU A 62 2.86 9.74 18.25
C LEU A 62 4.23 9.19 17.84
N ALA A 63 5.29 9.44 18.63
CA ALA A 63 6.62 8.84 18.41
C ALA A 63 6.58 7.30 18.45
N PHE A 64 5.80 6.73 19.37
CA PHE A 64 5.57 5.27 19.43
C PHE A 64 4.78 4.75 18.22
N LEU A 65 3.82 5.54 17.72
CA LEU A 65 3.10 5.22 16.49
C LEU A 65 4.01 5.29 15.27
N ALA A 66 4.89 6.28 15.19
CA ALA A 66 5.87 6.43 14.12
C ALA A 66 6.80 5.21 14.07
N ASP A 67 7.40 4.81 15.19
CA ASP A 67 8.24 3.60 15.26
C ASP A 67 7.46 2.33 14.86
N SER A 68 6.18 2.24 15.24
CA SER A 68 5.32 1.10 14.87
C SER A 68 4.96 1.06 13.38
N ILE A 69 4.87 2.21 12.71
CA ILE A 69 4.54 2.35 11.28
C ILE A 69 5.72 1.97 10.37
N HIS A 70 6.96 1.96 10.89
CA HIS A 70 8.16 1.53 10.14
C HIS A 70 8.32 0.01 10.05
N HIS A 71 7.52 -0.77 10.77
CA HIS A 71 7.54 -2.22 10.62
C HIS A 71 6.63 -2.63 9.45
N PRO A 72 7.10 -3.45 8.48
CA PRO A 72 6.35 -3.77 7.26
C PRO A 72 4.99 -4.41 7.54
N VAL A 73 4.89 -5.18 8.62
CA VAL A 73 3.66 -5.84 9.04
C VAL A 73 2.70 -4.91 9.78
N TYR A 74 3.22 -4.08 10.70
CA TYR A 74 2.38 -3.20 11.50
C TYR A 74 1.84 -2.03 10.69
N TYR A 75 2.59 -1.56 9.68
CA TYR A 75 2.07 -0.60 8.70
C TYR A 75 0.79 -1.09 8.02
N VAL A 76 0.82 -2.33 7.51
CA VAL A 76 -0.31 -2.94 6.81
C VAL A 76 -1.52 -3.11 7.74
N LEU A 77 -1.29 -3.41 9.02
CA LEU A 77 -2.37 -3.61 10.01
C LEU A 77 -2.93 -2.30 10.57
N ILE A 78 -2.08 -1.31 10.86
CA ILE A 78 -2.48 -0.04 11.49
C ILE A 78 -3.06 0.90 10.44
N LEU A 79 -2.39 1.05 9.30
CA LEU A 79 -2.79 1.98 8.25
C LEU A 79 -3.50 1.28 7.08
N GLY A 80 -3.04 0.08 6.72
CA GLY A 80 -3.56 -0.64 5.56
C GLY A 80 -4.99 -1.15 5.72
N LEU A 81 -5.39 -1.61 6.91
CA LEU A 81 -6.78 -2.01 7.23
C LEU A 81 -7.78 -0.84 7.10
N PRO A 82 -7.56 0.33 7.74
CA PRO A 82 -8.47 1.47 7.57
C PRO A 82 -8.45 2.00 6.12
N LEU A 83 -7.29 2.06 5.45
CA LEU A 83 -7.24 2.42 4.03
C LEU A 83 -8.03 1.43 3.17
N CYS A 84 -8.01 0.14 3.49
CA CYS A 84 -8.73 -0.89 2.74
C CYS A 84 -10.24 -0.70 2.86
N LEU A 85 -10.73 -0.47 4.07
CA LEU A 85 -12.15 -0.20 4.30
C LEU A 85 -12.58 1.08 3.59
N PHE A 86 -11.78 2.14 3.69
CA PHE A 86 -12.03 3.41 3.02
C PHE A 86 -12.04 3.27 1.50
N TYR A 87 -11.01 2.65 0.92
CA TYR A 87 -10.90 2.45 -0.52
C TYR A 87 -11.99 1.53 -1.05
N SER A 88 -12.34 0.44 -0.35
CA SER A 88 -13.45 -0.43 -0.73
C SER A 88 -14.80 0.31 -0.72
N TRP A 89 -15.02 1.19 0.25
CA TRP A 89 -16.21 2.04 0.29
C TRP A 89 -16.20 3.08 -0.84
N ALA A 90 -15.12 3.84 -0.99
CA ALA A 90 -15.01 4.91 -1.96
C ALA A 90 -15.10 4.40 -3.40
N SER A 91 -14.32 3.36 -3.75
CA SER A 91 -14.38 2.72 -5.07
C SER A 91 -15.78 2.15 -5.34
N GLY A 92 -16.42 1.52 -4.34
CA GLY A 92 -17.79 1.04 -4.44
C GLY A 92 -18.80 2.14 -4.77
N VAL A 93 -18.69 3.31 -4.12
CA VAL A 93 -19.56 4.46 -4.38
C VAL A 93 -19.31 5.06 -5.76
N LEU A 94 -18.04 5.23 -6.13
CA LEU A 94 -17.64 5.88 -7.38
C LEU A 94 -17.92 5.02 -8.63
N VAL A 95 -17.71 3.70 -8.54
CA VAL A 95 -18.09 2.76 -9.61
C VAL A 95 -19.61 2.73 -9.80
N LYS A 96 -20.39 2.73 -8.71
CA LYS A 96 -21.87 2.81 -8.78
C LYS A 96 -22.39 4.11 -9.39
N ARG A 97 -21.61 5.19 -9.32
CA ARG A 97 -21.93 6.49 -9.92
C ARG A 97 -21.39 6.65 -11.35
N SER A 98 -20.81 5.59 -11.93
CA SER A 98 -20.14 5.62 -13.24
C SER A 98 -19.03 6.66 -13.35
N LEU A 99 -18.42 7.04 -12.22
CA LEU A 99 -17.30 7.98 -12.16
C LEU A 99 -15.95 7.28 -12.28
N LEU A 100 -15.91 5.98 -11.99
CA LEU A 100 -14.72 5.16 -12.17
C LEU A 100 -14.98 4.06 -13.20
N ASP A 101 -14.00 3.90 -14.07
CA ASP A 101 -14.02 2.87 -15.09
C ASP A 101 -13.68 1.51 -14.46
N SER A 102 -14.55 0.53 -14.68
CA SER A 102 -14.39 -0.86 -14.24
C SER A 102 -14.93 -1.77 -15.33
N VAL A 103 -14.08 -2.65 -15.86
CA VAL A 103 -14.43 -3.59 -16.94
C VAL A 103 -15.61 -4.50 -16.55
N SER A 104 -15.76 -4.83 -15.27
CA SER A 104 -16.86 -5.65 -14.77
C SER A 104 -18.04 -4.83 -14.21
N GLY A 105 -17.87 -3.52 -14.00
CA GLY A 105 -18.82 -2.70 -13.24
C GLY A 105 -18.95 -3.08 -11.76
N VAL A 106 -18.16 -4.04 -11.29
CA VAL A 106 -18.18 -4.53 -9.91
C VAL A 106 -16.96 -3.97 -9.17
N PRO A 107 -17.13 -3.34 -8.00
CA PRO A 107 -16.01 -2.87 -7.20
C PRO A 107 -15.22 -4.05 -6.61
N LEU A 108 -13.94 -3.81 -6.29
CA LEU A 108 -13.12 -4.83 -5.63
C LEU A 108 -13.70 -5.25 -4.29
N SER A 109 -13.60 -6.54 -3.99
CA SER A 109 -13.93 -7.07 -2.67
C SER A 109 -12.96 -6.55 -1.62
N ARG A 110 -13.39 -6.50 -0.35
CA ARG A 110 -12.54 -6.05 0.77
C ARG A 110 -11.22 -6.83 0.85
N LYS A 111 -11.24 -8.13 0.55
CA LYS A 111 -10.01 -8.96 0.51
C LYS A 111 -9.05 -8.49 -0.58
N GLN A 112 -9.56 -8.15 -1.76
CA GLN A 112 -8.75 -7.66 -2.87
C GLN A 112 -8.22 -6.25 -2.61
N CYS A 113 -9.02 -5.38 -1.98
CA CYS A 113 -8.54 -4.06 -1.54
C CYS A 113 -7.41 -4.18 -0.51
N LEU A 114 -7.54 -5.12 0.44
CA LEU A 114 -6.49 -5.37 1.42
C LEU A 114 -5.21 -5.86 0.74
N LEU A 115 -5.31 -6.81 -0.19
CA LEU A 115 -4.18 -7.27 -0.99
C LEU A 115 -3.52 -6.16 -1.81
N LEU A 116 -4.33 -5.27 -2.41
CA LEU A 116 -3.84 -4.13 -3.18
C LEU A 116 -3.01 -3.18 -2.32
N ILE A 117 -3.50 -2.88 -1.13
CA ILE A 117 -2.82 -2.01 -0.19
C ILE A 117 -1.59 -2.71 0.36
N SER A 118 -1.68 -3.95 0.81
CA SER A 118 -0.51 -4.72 1.24
C SER A 118 0.57 -4.76 0.15
N ALA A 119 0.21 -4.99 -1.10
CA ALA A 119 1.14 -4.99 -2.23
C ALA A 119 1.85 -3.65 -2.42
N GLY A 120 1.12 -2.52 -2.30
CA GLY A 120 1.72 -1.19 -2.36
C GLY A 120 2.71 -0.97 -1.21
N SER A 121 2.33 -1.32 0.02
CA SER A 121 3.17 -1.18 1.20
C SER A 121 4.44 -2.02 1.09
N PHE A 122 4.32 -3.29 0.69
CA PHE A 122 5.46 -4.17 0.48
C PHE A 122 6.37 -3.66 -0.64
N SER A 123 5.81 -3.07 -1.69
CA SER A 123 6.60 -2.48 -2.77
C SER A 123 7.43 -1.29 -2.30
N HIS A 124 6.91 -0.48 -1.37
CA HIS A 124 7.68 0.59 -0.75
C HIS A 124 8.88 0.03 0.03
N PHE A 125 8.64 -0.86 0.99
CA PHE A 125 9.73 -1.48 1.78
C PHE A 125 10.75 -2.21 0.90
N PHE A 126 10.28 -2.93 -0.11
CA PHE A 126 11.16 -3.61 -1.06
C PHE A 126 12.10 -2.64 -1.77
N LEU A 127 11.59 -1.47 -2.19
CA LEU A 127 12.38 -0.48 -2.91
C LEU A 127 13.37 0.22 -1.99
N ASP A 128 12.99 0.54 -0.76
CA ASP A 128 13.89 1.16 0.21
C ASP A 128 15.11 0.31 0.54
N HIS A 129 14.90 -1.00 0.60
CA HIS A 129 15.92 -1.99 0.93
C HIS A 129 16.44 -2.77 -0.29
N LEU A 130 16.14 -2.34 -1.51
CA LEU A 130 16.47 -3.08 -2.75
C LEU A 130 17.97 -3.36 -2.89
N PHE A 131 18.81 -2.49 -2.34
CA PHE A 131 20.26 -2.59 -2.37
C PHE A 131 20.89 -3.15 -1.08
N GLU A 132 20.07 -3.51 -0.09
CA GLU A 132 20.54 -4.11 1.17
C GLU A 132 20.52 -5.64 1.06
N VAL A 133 21.72 -6.23 0.96
CA VAL A 133 21.90 -7.66 0.69
C VAL A 133 21.27 -8.56 1.76
N ASN A 134 21.31 -8.16 3.03
CA ASN A 134 20.77 -8.95 4.14
C ASN A 134 19.25 -8.84 4.28
N PHE A 135 18.63 -7.75 3.83
CA PHE A 135 17.18 -7.54 3.96
C PHE A 135 16.40 -8.39 2.95
N ARG A 136 16.92 -8.53 1.73
CA ARG A 136 16.22 -9.21 0.64
C ARG A 136 15.83 -10.66 0.99
N ASP A 137 16.76 -11.41 1.59
CA ASP A 137 16.54 -12.84 1.89
C ASP A 137 15.58 -13.02 3.08
N SER A 138 15.65 -12.15 4.09
CA SER A 138 14.69 -12.10 5.22
C SER A 138 13.30 -11.62 4.79
N PHE A 139 13.23 -10.60 3.94
CA PHE A 139 11.96 -10.04 3.46
C PHE A 139 11.13 -11.06 2.69
N PHE A 140 11.73 -11.79 1.75
CA PHE A 140 11.02 -12.83 1.01
C PHE A 140 10.56 -13.98 1.92
N HIS A 141 11.36 -14.34 2.92
CA HIS A 141 11.02 -15.37 3.90
C HIS A 141 9.83 -14.94 4.78
N ASP A 142 9.88 -13.73 5.36
CA ASP A 142 8.83 -13.22 6.25
C ASP A 142 7.53 -12.96 5.49
N MET A 143 7.62 -12.42 4.28
CA MET A 143 6.49 -12.26 3.38
C MET A 143 5.86 -13.62 3.05
N TRP A 144 6.67 -14.64 2.76
CA TRP A 144 6.19 -15.98 2.44
C TRP A 144 5.42 -16.60 3.61
N LEU A 145 5.96 -16.53 4.84
CA LEU A 145 5.28 -17.01 6.04
C LEU A 145 3.93 -16.32 6.23
N ILE A 146 3.90 -15.00 6.14
CA ILE A 146 2.69 -14.20 6.32
C ILE A 146 1.64 -14.52 5.26
N VAL A 147 2.03 -14.62 3.99
CA VAL A 147 1.10 -14.99 2.91
C VAL A 147 0.56 -16.40 3.11
N SER A 148 1.41 -17.34 3.54
CA SER A 148 0.97 -18.71 3.83
C SER A 148 0.00 -18.79 5.00
N ASP A 149 0.21 -18.04 6.08
CA ASP A 149 -0.63 -18.09 7.28
C ASP A 149 -1.92 -17.25 7.16
N LEU A 150 -1.92 -16.14 6.40
CA LEU A 150 -3.11 -15.28 6.26
C LEU A 150 -4.03 -15.67 5.08
N PHE A 151 -3.51 -16.27 4.02
CA PHE A 151 -4.25 -16.42 2.76
C PHE A 151 -4.39 -17.85 2.24
N ILE A 152 -3.64 -18.82 2.77
CA ILE A 152 -3.82 -20.24 2.45
C ILE A 152 -4.55 -20.91 3.62
N PRO A 153 -5.83 -21.28 3.47
CA PRO A 153 -6.48 -22.09 4.50
C PRO A 153 -5.78 -23.46 4.58
N ARG A 154 -5.43 -23.90 5.80
CA ARG A 154 -4.99 -25.27 6.05
C ARG A 154 -6.14 -26.26 5.83
#